data_AF-A0A401ICD7-F1
#
_entry.id   AF-A0A401ICD7-F1
#
_cell.length_a   1.000
_cell.length_b   1.000
_cell.length_c   1.000
_cell.angle_alpha   90.00
_cell.angle_beta   90.00
_cell.angle_gamma   90.00
#
_symmetry.space_group_name_H-M   'P 1'
#
loop_
_entity.id
_entity.type
_entity.pdbx_description
1 polymer ?
#
loop_
_entity_poly.entity_id
_entity_poly.type
_entity_poly.pdbx_seq_one_letter_code
_entity_poly.pdbx_strand_id
1 'polypeptide(L)' 'MTQEFIGQMLGIRRSGVTNAAGKLQKLDLIHYHRGHIKILDYQGLVNEACECYQILNKELSRLFDN' A
#
# COMPACT_ATOMS: atom_id res chain seq x y z
N MET A 1 -9.34 7.99 -4.71
CA MET A 1 -8.51 7.18 -5.63
C MET A 1 -9.22 5.85 -5.85
N THR A 2 -9.31 5.32 -7.08
CA THR A 2 -10.02 4.05 -7.34
C THR A 2 -9.05 2.86 -7.33
N GLN A 3 -9.55 1.65 -7.05
CA GLN A 3 -8.73 0.42 -7.13
C GLN A 3 -8.21 0.16 -8.56
N GLU A 4 -8.95 0.60 -9.57
CA GLU A 4 -8.56 0.49 -10.98
C GLU A 4 -7.30 1.31 -11.26
N PHE A 5 -7.24 2.53 -10.72
CA PHE A 5 -6.08 3.40 -10.83
C PHE A 5 -4.85 2.82 -10.10
N ILE A 6 -5.04 2.23 -8.90
CA ILE A 6 -3.95 1.56 -8.17
C ILE A 6 -3.47 0.31 -8.91
N GLY A 7 -4.39 -0.47 -9.48
CA GLY A 7 -4.05 -1.65 -10.28
C GLY A 7 -3.27 -1.30 -11.55
N GLN A 8 -3.69 -0.24 -12.25
CA GLN A 8 -2.97 0.29 -13.42
C GLN A 8 -1.57 0.78 -13.06
N MET A 9 -1.42 1.54 -11.97
CA MET A 9 -0.12 2.03 -11.49
C MET A 9 0.84 0.89 -11.14
N LEU A 10 0.32 -0.18 -10.54
CA LEU A 10 1.12 -1.33 -10.08
C LEU A 10 1.21 -2.48 -11.11
N GLY A 11 0.61 -2.33 -12.30
CA GLY A 11 0.57 -3.38 -13.32
C GLY A 11 -0.20 -4.65 -12.92
N ILE A 12 -1.08 -4.57 -11.92
CA ILE A 12 -1.85 -5.71 -11.38
C ILE A 12 -3.36 -5.58 -11.63
N ARG A 13 -4.06 -6.72 -11.65
CA ARG A 13 -5.52 -6.77 -11.79
C ARG A 13 -6.23 -6.21 -10.54
N ARG A 14 -7.42 -5.63 -10.71
CA ARG A 14 -8.29 -5.12 -9.62
C ARG A 14 -8.53 -6.13 -8.49
N SER A 15 -8.59 -7.42 -8.82
CA SER A 15 -8.72 -8.51 -7.84
C SER A 15 -7.51 -8.62 -6.90
N GLY A 16 -6.30 -8.37 -7.42
CA GLY A 16 -5.08 -8.33 -6.60
C GLY A 16 -5.11 -7.19 -5.58
N VAL A 17 -5.54 -6.00 -6.03
CA VAL A 17 -5.73 -4.83 -5.15
C VAL A 17 -6.78 -5.11 -4.08
N THR A 18 -7.91 -5.74 -4.46
CA THR A 18 -8.99 -6.07 -3.51
C THR A 18 -8.52 -7.09 -2.48
N ASN A 19 -7.79 -8.12 -2.89
CA ASN A 19 -7.27 -9.14 -1.96
C ASN A 19 -6.25 -8.57 -0.99
N ALA A 20 -5.32 -7.73 -1.48
CA ALA A 20 -4.35 -7.05 -0.63
C ALA A 20 -5.04 -6.11 0.37
N ALA A 21 -5.96 -5.26 -0.08
CA ALA A 21 -6.73 -4.38 0.78
C ALA A 21 -7.55 -5.16 1.82
N GLY A 22 -8.16 -6.28 1.42
CA GLY A 22 -8.88 -7.17 2.33
C GLY A 22 -8.00 -7.82 3.39
N LYS A 23 -6.77 -8.24 3.03
CA LYS A 23 -5.79 -8.76 4.00
C LYS A 23 -5.40 -7.67 4.99
N LEU A 24 -5.02 -6.50 4.51
CA LEU A 24 -4.55 -5.39 5.36
C LEU A 24 -5.66 -4.84 6.27
N GLN A 25 -6.90 -4.83 5.81
CA GLN A 25 -8.04 -4.46 6.65
C GLN A 25 -8.33 -5.49 7.75
N LYS A 26 -8.17 -6.80 7.48
CA LYS A 26 -8.30 -7.85 8.51
C LYS A 26 -7.21 -7.79 9.58
N LEU A 27 -6.09 -7.15 9.27
CA LEU A 27 -4.99 -6.91 10.20
C LEU A 27 -5.14 -5.56 10.94
N ASP A 28 -6.27 -4.86 10.77
CA ASP A 28 -6.54 -3.53 11.33
C ASP A 28 -5.52 -2.45 10.95
N LEU A 29 -4.77 -2.66 9.85
CA LEU A 29 -3.77 -1.71 9.37
C LEU A 29 -4.38 -0.59 8.53
N ILE A 30 -5.49 -0.88 7.85
CA ILE A 30 -6.26 0.08 7.06
C ILE A 30 -7.75 -0.08 7.29
N HIS A 31 -8.50 0.99 7.04
CA HIS A 31 -9.93 0.93 6.75
C HIS A 31 -10.14 1.12 5.25
N TYR A 32 -10.81 0.17 4.60
CA TYR A 32 -11.16 0.25 3.19
C TYR A 32 -12.69 0.21 2.98
N HIS A 33 -13.24 1.30 2.43
CA HIS A 33 -14.68 1.40 2.13
C HIS A 33 -14.94 2.20 0.86
N ARG A 34 -15.74 1.65 -0.08
CA ARG A 34 -16.14 2.31 -1.33
C ARG A 34 -14.99 2.96 -2.12
N GLY A 35 -13.83 2.30 -2.19
CA GLY A 35 -12.65 2.85 -2.89
C GLY A 35 -11.81 3.82 -2.04
N HIS A 36 -12.22 4.15 -0.83
CA HIS A 36 -11.44 4.98 0.09
C HIS A 36 -10.61 4.12 1.02
N ILE A 37 -9.30 4.38 1.07
CA ILE A 37 -8.36 3.76 2.00
C ILE A 37 -7.97 4.80 3.05
N LYS A 38 -8.16 4.49 4.32
CA LYS A 38 -7.61 5.23 5.46
C LYS A 38 -6.57 4.35 6.14
N ILE A 39 -5.37 4.88 6.35
CA ILE A 39 -4.33 4.22 7.11
C ILE A 39 -4.66 4.34 8.61
N LEU A 40 -4.64 3.21 9.32
CA LEU A 40 -4.86 3.15 10.77
C LEU A 40 -3.54 2.97 11.51
N ASP A 41 -2.67 2.10 11.00
CA ASP A 41 -1.33 1.86 11.51
C ASP A 41 -0.31 1.88 10.37
N TYR A 42 0.47 2.95 10.31
CA TYR A 42 1.54 3.09 9.34
C TYR A 42 2.68 2.10 9.58
N GLN A 43 3.09 1.89 10.83
CA GLN A 43 4.24 1.04 11.13
C GLN A 43 3.90 -0.43 10.85
N GLY A 44 2.69 -0.87 11.17
CA GLY A 44 2.21 -2.19 10.80
C GLY A 44 2.17 -2.41 9.28
N LEU A 45 1.84 -1.39 8.48
CA LEU A 45 1.94 -1.48 7.01
C LEU A 45 3.38 -1.65 6.52
N VAL A 46 4.32 -0.92 7.10
CA VAL A 46 5.75 -1.06 6.75
C VAL A 46 6.24 -2.46 7.08
N ASN A 47 5.77 -3.04 8.19
CA ASN A 47 6.17 -4.38 8.64
C ASN A 47 5.54 -5.50 7.78
N GLU A 48 4.32 -5.31 7.26
CA GLU A 48 3.66 -6.26 6.34
C GLU A 48 4.17 -6.13 4.89
N ALA A 49 4.78 -5.01 4.54
CA ALA A 49 5.40 -4.84 3.23
C ALA A 49 6.66 -5.71 3.11
N CYS A 50 6.97 -6.13 1.88
CA CYS A 50 8.25 -6.78 1.63
C CYS A 50 9.41 -5.78 1.76
N GLU A 51 10.62 -6.31 1.83
CA GLU A 51 11.89 -5.58 1.88
C GLU A 51 12.03 -4.55 0.74
N CYS A 52 11.36 -4.77 -0.40
CA CYS A 52 11.34 -3.83 -1.52
C CYS A 52 10.87 -2.44 -1.11
N TYR A 53 9.92 -2.33 -0.16
CA TYR A 53 9.44 -1.04 0.32
C TYR A 53 10.55 -0.26 1.03
N GLN A 54 11.34 -0.91 1.88
CA GLN A 54 12.44 -0.26 2.60
C GLN A 54 13.56 0.15 1.65
N ILE A 55 13.90 -0.71 0.68
CA ILE A 55 14.91 -0.40 -0.35
C ILE A 55 14.49 0.83 -1.16
N LEU A 56 13.25 0.87 -1.62
CA LEU A 56 12.73 2.00 -2.38
C LEU A 56 12.67 3.28 -1.54
N ASN A 57 12.16 3.20 -0.31
CA ASN A 57 12.07 4.36 0.57
C ASN A 57 13.45 4.95 0.87
N LYS A 58 14.46 4.09 1.10
CA LYS A 58 15.84 4.52 1.29
C LYS A 58 16.40 5.25 0.07
N GLU A 59 16.16 4.73 -1.13
CA GLU A 59 16.63 5.38 -2.36
C GLU A 59 15.89 6.69 -2.64
N LEU A 60 14.59 6.76 -2.37
CA LEU A 60 13.82 7.99 -2.49
C LEU A 60 14.32 9.05 -1.49
N SER A 61 14.50 8.72 -0.21
CA SER A 61 15.08 9.63 0.78
C SER A 61 16.44 10.16 0.32
N ARG A 62 17.32 9.28 -0.16
CA ARG A 62 18.64 9.69 -0.71
C ARG A 62 18.54 10.72 -1.84
N LEU A 63 17.51 10.65 -2.68
CA LEU A 63 17.32 11.54 -3.83
C LEU A 63 16.69 12.89 -3.44
N PHE A 64 15.89 12.93 -2.36
CA PHE A 64 15.16 14.13 -1.94
C PHE A 64 15.78 14.86 -0.73
N ASP A 65 16.74 14.26 -0.04
CA ASP A 65 17.47 14.86 1.08
C ASP A 65 18.65 15.78 0.64
N ASN A 66 18.54 16.44 -0.52
CA ASN A 66 19.50 17.45 -1.04
C ASN A 66 18.87 18.85 -1.13
#